data_AF-A0A503XPM6-F1
#
_entry.id   AF-A0A503XPM6-F1
#
_cell.length_a   1.000
_cell.length_b   1.000
_cell.length_c   1.000
_cell.angle_alpha   90.00
_cell.angle_beta   90.00
_cell.angle_gamma   90.00
#
_symmetry.space_group_name_H-M   'P 1'
#
loop_
_entity.id
_entity.type
_entity.pdbx_description
1 polymer ?
#
loop_
_entity_poly.entity_id
_entity_poly.type
_entity_poly.pdbx_seq_one_letter_code
_entity_poly.pdbx_strand_id
1 'polypeptide(L)' 'MTSRITYEFSADGTGTRLTFTKEGLLDQEEADSHKQGWSEALDKLGAILGEPQ' A
#
# COMPACT_ATOMS: atom_id res chain seq x y z
N MET A 1 -7.50 8.33 -18.63
CA MET A 1 -6.57 8.73 -17.55
C MET A 1 -5.78 7.50 -17.15
N THR A 2 -4.49 7.64 -16.91
CA THR A 2 -3.62 6.52 -16.50
C THR A 2 -3.12 6.84 -15.09
N SER A 3 -3.44 6.00 -14.11
CA SER A 3 -2.89 6.14 -12.76
C SER A 3 -1.54 5.41 -12.67
N ARG A 4 -0.57 5.99 -11.96
CA ARG A 4 0.73 5.35 -11.69
C ARG A 4 0.75 4.82 -10.27
N ILE A 5 1.30 3.62 -10.09
CA ILE A 5 1.53 3.01 -8.79
C ILE A 5 3.02 2.72 -8.65
N THR A 6 3.59 3.09 -7.51
CA THR A 6 4.98 2.83 -7.16
C THR A 6 5.03 2.09 -5.82
N TYR A 7 5.83 1.03 -5.78
CA TYR A 7 6.16 0.28 -4.57
C TYR A 7 7.65 0.42 -4.29
N GLU A 8 8.00 0.88 -3.09
CA GLU A 8 9.38 0.97 -2.64
C GLU A 8 9.57 0.05 -1.45
N PHE A 9 10.61 -0.79 -1.52
CA PHE A 9 10.97 -1.71 -0.47
C PHE A 9 12.31 -1.30 0.13
N SER A 10 12.38 -1.28 1.46
CA SER A 10 13.61 -1.01 2.19
C SER A 10 13.71 -1.94 3.40
N ALA A 11 14.94 -2.25 3.81
CA ALA A 11 15.18 -2.99 5.04
C ALA A 11 14.74 -2.15 6.26
N ASP A 12 14.07 -2.77 7.23
CA ASP A 12 13.65 -2.12 8.47
C ASP A 12 13.85 -3.08 9.65
N GLY A 13 15.05 -3.04 10.24
CA GLY A 13 15.46 -3.99 11.27
C GLY A 13 15.46 -5.43 10.77
N THR A 14 14.65 -6.29 11.38
CA THR A 14 14.42 -7.68 10.95
C THR A 14 13.27 -7.82 9.95
N GLY A 15 12.61 -6.73 9.59
CA GLY A 15 11.47 -6.69 8.67
C GLY A 15 11.77 -5.94 7.38
N THR A 16 10.73 -5.75 6.58
CA THR A 16 10.76 -4.95 5.35
C THR A 16 9.73 -3.83 5.46
N ARG A 17 10.16 -2.60 5.16
CA ARG A 17 9.27 -1.47 5.00
C ARG A 17 8.86 -1.35 3.54
N LEU A 18 7.56 -1.42 3.30
CA LEU A 18 6.93 -1.16 2.01
C LEU A 18 6.27 0.22 2.05
N THR A 19 6.65 1.08 1.12
CA THR A 19 5.97 2.36 0.83
C THR A 19 5.17 2.20 -0.45
N PHE A 20 3.87 2.47 -0.37
CA PHE A 20 2.96 2.47 -1.51
C PHE A 20 2.58 3.91 -1.89
N THR A 21 2.77 4.27 -3.15
CA THR A 21 2.36 5.58 -3.69
C THR A 21 1.49 5.39 -4.92
N LYS A 22 0.31 6.03 -4.95
CA LYS A 22 -0.57 6.09 -6.11
C LYS A 22 -0.72 7.54 -6.56
N GLU A 23 -0.45 7.78 -7.85
CA GLU A 23 -0.53 9.09 -8.48
C GLU A 23 -1.57 9.10 -9.59
N GLY A 24 -2.05 10.29 -9.96
CA GLY A 24 -3.04 10.47 -11.03
C GLY A 24 -4.48 10.18 -10.59
N LEU A 25 -4.80 10.49 -9.34
CA LEU A 25 -6.17 10.51 -8.81
C LEU A 25 -6.84 11.83 -9.22
N LEU A 26 -8.14 11.81 -9.53
CA LEU A 26 -8.90 12.97 -9.99
C LEU A 26 -9.12 14.00 -8.89
N ASP A 27 -9.53 13.53 -7.71
CA ASP A 27 -9.92 14.39 -6.59
C ASP A 27 -9.66 13.71 -5.23
N GLN A 28 -9.92 14.48 -4.17
CA GLN A 28 -9.68 14.03 -2.79
C GLN A 28 -10.62 12.90 -2.36
N GLU A 29 -11.85 12.85 -2.91
CA GLU A 29 -12.82 11.80 -2.58
C GLU A 29 -12.37 10.45 -3.15
N GLU A 30 -11.91 10.43 -4.39
CA GLU A 30 -11.28 9.26 -5.01
C GLU A 30 -10.02 8.87 -4.22
N ALA A 31 -9.19 9.84 -3.82
CA ALA A 31 -8.00 9.57 -3.02
C ALA A 31 -8.31 8.91 -1.67
N ASP A 32 -9.32 9.40 -0.96
CA ASP A 32 -9.73 8.86 0.35
C ASP A 32 -10.33 7.45 0.21
N SER A 33 -11.18 7.24 -0.80
CA SER A 33 -11.74 5.92 -1.11
C SER A 33 -10.64 4.89 -1.44
N HIS A 34 -9.70 5.27 -2.31
CA HIS A 34 -8.56 4.42 -2.66
C HIS A 34 -7.65 4.17 -1.46
N LYS A 35 -7.41 5.17 -0.62
CA LYS A 35 -6.60 5.03 0.60
C LYS A 35 -7.20 4.00 1.53
N GLN A 36 -8.52 4.02 1.75
CA GLN A 36 -9.20 3.02 2.58
C GLN A 36 -9.01 1.61 2.00
N GLY A 37 -9.33 1.40 0.72
CA GLY A 37 -9.21 0.09 0.08
C GLY A 37 -7.78 -0.46 0.10
N TRP A 38 -6.77 0.38 -0.15
CA TRP A 38 -5.36 -0.04 -0.09
C TRP A 38 -4.89 -0.30 1.34
N SER A 39 -5.39 0.43 2.34
CA SER A 39 -5.04 0.18 3.74
C SER A 39 -5.50 -1.22 4.17
N GLU A 40 -6.76 -1.57 3.89
CA GLU A 40 -7.30 -2.91 4.18
C GLU A 40 -6.55 -4.03 3.45
N ALA A 41 -6.14 -3.79 2.20
CA ALA A 41 -5.38 -4.78 1.42
C ALA A 41 -3.97 -5.00 1.99
N LEU A 42 -3.29 -3.92 2.41
CA LEU A 42 -1.95 -3.99 2.98
C LEU A 42 -1.96 -4.58 4.40
N ASP A 43 -3.00 -4.33 5.19
CA ASP A 43 -3.20 -4.97 6.49
C ASP A 43 -3.34 -6.51 6.34
N LYS A 44 -4.15 -6.96 5.37
CA LYS A 44 -4.29 -8.40 5.04
C LYS A 44 -2.98 -9.02 4.58
N LEU A 45 -2.22 -8.29 3.75
CA LEU A 45 -0.89 -8.74 3.33
C LEU A 45 0.05 -8.90 4.53
N GLY A 46 0.06 -7.92 5.45
CA GLY A 46 0.83 -7.99 6.69
C GLY A 46 0.46 -9.20 7.54
N ALA A 47 -0.83 -9.52 7.65
CA ALA A 47 -1.30 -10.71 8.37
C ALA A 47 -0.77 -12.01 7.74
N ILE A 48 -0.91 -12.19 6.43
CA ILE A 48 -0.45 -13.39 5.71
C ILE A 48 1.07 -13.58 5.85
N LEU A 49 1.83 -12.49 5.77
CA LEU A 49 3.30 -12.53 5.88
C LEU A 49 3.78 -12.69 7.33
N GLY A 50 2.98 -12.28 8.31
CA GLY A 50 3.28 -12.39 9.74
C GLY A 50 2.92 -13.74 10.36
N GLU A 51 2.13 -14.57 9.68
CA GLU A 51 1.84 -15.93 10.11
C GLU A 51 3.09 -16.82 9.92
N PRO A 52 3.54 -17.56 10.96
CA PRO A 52 4.58 -18.55 10.80
C PRO A 52 4.09 -19.64 9.83
N GLN A 53 4.81 -19.83 8.72
CA GLN A 53 4.56 -20.87 7.72
C GLN A 53 4.85 -22.26 8.28
#